data_AF-A4EPG3-F1
#
_entry.id   AF-A4EPG3-F1
#
_cell.length_a   1.000
_cell.length_b   1.000
_cell.length_c   1.000
_cell.angle_alpha   90.00
_cell.angle_beta   90.00
_cell.angle_gamma   90.00
#
_symmetry.space_group_name_H-M   'P 1'
#
loop_
_entity.id
_entity.type
_entity.pdbx_description
1 polymer ?
#
loop_
_entity_poly.entity_id
_entity_poly.type
_entity_poly.pdbx_seq_one_letter_code
_entity_poly.pdbx_strand_id
1 'polypeptide(L)'
;MRHARRNYSDPARNAPGLKAKNYGALKSDCRDCPSKAKCCPNTVTRRIRREKYKIVRDLARNCVASEYNPTAQRRRKKVEMLFAHLKRILGLGWLPLRGPSREICFANALPDNACSVQDDFTLAATAQNLRKLAKLKPMVPAAG
;
A
#
# COMPACT_ATOMS: atom_id res chain seq x y z
N MET A 1 -19.94 -44.59 1.61
CA MET A 1 -19.83 -43.46 2.58
C MET A 1 -19.31 -42.22 1.86
N ARG A 2 -20.11 -41.15 1.79
CA ARG A 2 -19.69 -39.86 1.21
C ARG A 2 -18.74 -39.18 2.20
N HIS A 3 -17.44 -39.37 2.03
CA HIS A 3 -16.47 -38.51 2.68
C HIS A 3 -16.59 -37.12 2.07
N ALA A 4 -17.37 -36.23 2.70
CA ALA A 4 -17.34 -34.81 2.39
C ALA A 4 -15.96 -34.29 2.82
N ARG A 5 -14.99 -34.31 1.90
CA ARG A 5 -13.56 -34.05 2.15
C ARG A 5 -13.25 -32.63 2.67
N ARG A 6 -14.27 -31.78 2.79
CA ARG A 6 -14.23 -30.44 3.39
C ARG A 6 -15.57 -30.19 4.07
N ASN A 7 -15.56 -29.89 5.37
CA ASN A 7 -16.75 -29.42 6.05
C ASN A 7 -16.96 -27.94 5.67
N TYR A 8 -17.68 -27.69 4.57
CA TYR A 8 -18.03 -26.33 4.15
C TYR A 8 -18.99 -25.65 5.14
N SER A 9 -19.63 -26.44 6.00
CA SER A 9 -20.54 -25.99 7.06
C SER A 9 -19.81 -25.50 8.32
N ASP A 10 -18.47 -25.65 8.42
CA ASP A 10 -17.70 -25.12 9.54
C ASP A 10 -17.62 -23.57 9.49
N PRO A 11 -18.24 -22.85 10.44
CA PRO A 11 -18.23 -21.39 10.45
C PRO A 11 -16.82 -20.80 10.68
N ALA A 12 -15.91 -21.52 11.35
CA ALA A 12 -14.54 -21.06 11.57
C ALA A 12 -13.72 -20.96 10.28
N ARG A 13 -14.14 -21.69 9.24
CA ARG A 13 -13.56 -21.70 7.90
C ARG A 13 -13.94 -20.47 7.07
N ASN A 14 -15.16 -19.98 7.26
CA ASN A 14 -15.66 -18.74 6.64
C ASN A 14 -15.49 -17.52 7.55
N ALA A 15 -14.84 -17.69 8.71
CA ALA A 15 -14.62 -16.60 9.65
C ALA A 15 -13.96 -15.39 8.96
N PRO A 16 -14.50 -14.18 9.17
CA PRO A 16 -13.95 -12.98 8.56
C PRO A 16 -12.52 -12.77 9.07
N GLY A 17 -11.58 -12.66 8.13
CA GLY A 17 -10.17 -12.42 8.44
C GLY A 17 -9.21 -13.08 7.45
N LEU A 18 -8.09 -12.41 7.17
CA LEU A 18 -7.03 -13.01 6.38
C LEU A 18 -6.33 -14.08 7.23
N LYS A 19 -6.29 -15.31 6.71
CA LYS A 19 -5.58 -16.45 7.30
C LYS A 19 -4.68 -17.07 6.24
N ALA A 20 -3.57 -17.68 6.67
CA ALA A 20 -2.77 -18.49 5.76
C ALA A 20 -3.59 -19.70 5.29
N LYS A 21 -3.52 -20.02 4.00
CA LYS A 21 -4.29 -21.09 3.37
C LYS A 21 -3.34 -22.09 2.72
N ASN A 22 -3.49 -23.36 3.06
CA ASN A 22 -2.76 -24.44 2.42
C ASN A 22 -3.66 -25.11 1.38
N TYR A 23 -3.29 -24.99 0.12
CA TYR A 23 -3.97 -25.65 -0.98
C TYR A 23 -3.23 -26.95 -1.30
N GLY A 24 -3.96 -28.05 -1.38
CA GLY A 24 -3.44 -29.35 -1.76
C GLY A 24 -4.26 -29.93 -2.90
N ALA A 25 -3.58 -30.52 -3.88
CA ALA A 25 -4.22 -31.35 -4.89
C ALA A 25 -4.46 -32.76 -4.34
N LEU A 26 -5.45 -33.47 -4.90
CA LEU A 26 -5.69 -34.86 -4.54
C LEU A 26 -4.62 -35.75 -5.18
N LYS A 27 -4.42 -36.93 -4.57
CA LYS A 27 -3.50 -37.94 -5.09
C LYS A 27 -3.93 -38.45 -6.46
N SER A 28 -5.24 -38.63 -6.69
CA SER A 28 -5.82 -38.97 -7.99
C SER A 28 -5.40 -37.95 -9.05
N ASP A 29 -5.64 -36.67 -8.77
CA ASP A 29 -5.44 -35.58 -9.73
C ASP A 29 -3.94 -35.40 -10.06
N CYS A 30 -3.06 -35.65 -9.08
CA CYS A 30 -1.61 -35.61 -9.30
C CYS A 30 -1.06 -36.87 -9.95
N ARG A 31 -1.75 -38.03 -9.90
CA ARG A 31 -1.24 -39.30 -10.44
C ARG A 31 -1.16 -39.25 -11.96
N ASP A 32 -2.22 -38.77 -12.59
CA ASP A 32 -2.37 -38.73 -14.04
C ASP A 32 -1.97 -37.36 -14.64
N CYS A 33 -1.35 -36.49 -13.82
CA CYS A 33 -0.98 -35.14 -14.24
C CYS A 33 0.31 -35.16 -15.08
N PRO A 34 0.29 -34.68 -16.35
CA PRO A 34 1.48 -34.66 -17.20
C PRO A 34 2.57 -33.71 -16.70
N SER A 35 2.21 -32.74 -15.87
CA SER A 35 3.14 -31.77 -15.29
C SER A 35 3.70 -32.18 -13.92
N LYS A 36 3.35 -33.38 -13.41
CA LYS A 36 3.73 -33.83 -12.06
C LYS A 36 5.23 -33.73 -11.81
N ALA A 37 6.04 -34.18 -12.76
CA ALA A 37 7.50 -34.15 -12.64
C ALA A 37 8.06 -32.73 -12.45
N LYS A 38 7.46 -31.72 -13.10
CA LYS A 38 7.86 -30.31 -12.96
C LYS A 38 7.28 -29.67 -11.71
N CYS A 39 6.04 -30.01 -11.37
CA CYS A 39 5.28 -29.35 -10.33
C CYS A 39 5.55 -29.90 -8.92
N CYS A 40 5.85 -31.19 -8.80
CA CYS A 40 5.98 -31.93 -7.55
C CYS A 40 7.11 -32.97 -7.67
N PRO A 41 8.38 -32.54 -7.79
CA PRO A 41 9.48 -33.46 -8.04
C PRO A 41 9.71 -34.43 -6.87
N ASN A 42 9.59 -33.93 -5.64
CA ASN A 42 9.93 -34.67 -4.42
C ASN A 42 8.69 -35.05 -3.58
N THR A 43 7.48 -34.79 -4.07
CA THR A 43 6.25 -34.99 -3.29
C THR A 43 5.18 -35.73 -4.09
N VAL A 44 4.42 -36.59 -3.40
CA VAL A 44 3.36 -37.40 -4.04
C VAL A 44 2.23 -36.53 -4.60
N THR A 45 1.96 -35.39 -3.97
CA THR A 45 0.93 -34.43 -4.36
C THR A 45 1.42 -32.99 -4.30
N ARG A 46 0.76 -32.11 -5.07
CA ARG A 46 1.03 -30.67 -5.04
C ARG A 46 0.49 -30.06 -3.76
N ARG A 47 1.34 -29.34 -3.03
CA ARG A 47 0.95 -28.48 -1.90
C ARG A 47 1.46 -27.07 -2.14
N ILE A 48 0.57 -26.09 -1.99
CA ILE A 48 0.89 -24.66 -2.10
C ILE A 48 0.46 -23.97 -0.81
N ARG A 49 1.41 -23.42 -0.07
CA ARG A 49 1.14 -22.55 1.07
C ARG A 49 0.92 -21.13 0.57
N ARG A 50 -0.28 -20.58 0.78
CA ARG A 50 -0.54 -19.15 0.63
C ARG A 50 -0.47 -18.47 1.98
N GLU A 51 0.42 -17.50 2.08
CA GLU A 51 0.57 -16.66 3.27
C GLU A 51 -0.67 -15.80 3.54
N LYS A 52 -0.81 -15.37 4.80
CA LYS A 52 -1.92 -14.55 5.29
C LYS A 52 -2.21 -13.35 4.39
N TYR A 53 -1.19 -12.54 4.07
CA TYR A 53 -1.34 -11.29 3.31
C TYR A 53 -1.10 -11.46 1.80
N LYS A 54 -1.05 -12.69 1.29
CA LYS A 54 -0.79 -12.95 -0.13
C LYS A 54 -1.85 -12.28 -1.03
N ILE A 55 -3.11 -12.24 -0.57
CA ILE A 55 -4.21 -11.58 -1.29
C ILE A 55 -3.93 -10.08 -1.49
N VAL A 56 -3.49 -9.39 -0.43
CA VAL A 56 -3.12 -7.96 -0.50
C VAL A 56 -1.93 -7.75 -1.45
N ARG A 57 -0.93 -8.63 -1.38
CA ARG A 57 0.24 -8.55 -2.29
C ARG A 57 -0.16 -8.83 -3.75
N ASP A 58 -1.05 -9.78 -3.99
CA ASP A 58 -1.54 -10.11 -5.34
C ASP A 58 -2.34 -8.92 -5.91
N LEU A 59 -3.21 -8.30 -5.09
CA LEU A 59 -3.89 -7.06 -5.46
C LEU A 59 -2.90 -5.94 -5.78
N ALA A 60 -1.87 -5.73 -4.96
CA ALA A 60 -0.84 -4.73 -5.22
C ALA A 60 -0.10 -4.99 -6.54
N ARG A 61 0.25 -6.26 -6.84
CA ARG A 61 0.86 -6.62 -8.14
C ARG A 61 -0.09 -6.35 -9.30
N ASN A 62 -1.38 -6.66 -9.16
CA ASN A 62 -2.36 -6.38 -10.20
C ASN A 62 -2.53 -4.89 -10.45
N CYS A 63 -2.57 -4.07 -9.38
CA CYS A 63 -2.58 -2.62 -9.51
C CYS A 63 -1.35 -2.12 -10.25
N VAL A 64 -0.17 -2.69 -9.96
CA VAL A 64 1.09 -2.32 -10.64
C VAL A 64 1.11 -2.78 -12.10
N ALA A 65 0.57 -3.96 -12.40
CA ALA A 65 0.49 -4.49 -13.76
C ALA A 65 -0.61 -3.83 -14.61
N SER A 66 -1.53 -3.07 -13.99
CA SER A 66 -2.62 -2.42 -14.69
C SER A 66 -2.16 -1.35 -15.68
N GLU A 67 -2.88 -1.21 -16.80
CA GLU A 67 -2.66 -0.18 -17.82
C GLU A 67 -2.80 1.26 -17.27
N TYR A 68 -3.50 1.41 -16.15
CA TYR A 68 -3.67 2.70 -15.47
C TYR A 68 -2.44 3.13 -14.67
N ASN A 69 -1.55 2.19 -14.31
CA ASN A 69 -0.40 2.46 -13.45
C ASN A 69 0.57 3.51 -14.04
N PRO A 70 0.96 3.48 -15.34
CA PRO A 70 1.80 4.51 -15.92
C PRO A 70 1.22 5.92 -15.78
N THR A 71 -0.09 6.08 -16.01
CA THR A 71 -0.78 7.36 -15.85
C THR A 71 -0.83 7.81 -14.39
N ALA A 72 -1.12 6.88 -13.47
CA ALA A 72 -1.09 7.16 -12.04
C ALA A 72 0.33 7.58 -11.56
N GLN A 73 1.38 6.92 -12.05
CA GLN A 73 2.77 7.26 -11.74
C GLN A 73 3.16 8.65 -12.26
N ARG A 74 2.80 8.99 -13.51
CA ARG A 74 3.04 10.33 -14.05
C ARG A 74 2.37 11.40 -13.18
N ARG A 75 1.13 11.18 -12.75
CA ARG A 75 0.41 12.09 -11.85
C ARG A 75 1.09 12.20 -10.48
N ARG A 76 1.52 11.09 -9.89
CA ARG A 76 2.27 11.07 -8.62
C ARG A 76 3.57 11.85 -8.73
N LYS A 77 4.37 11.61 -9.78
CA LYS A 77 5.62 12.33 -10.03
C LYS A 77 5.40 13.82 -10.18
N LYS A 78 4.32 14.25 -10.85
CA LYS A 78 3.96 15.67 -10.95
C LYS A 78 3.70 16.28 -9.58
N VAL A 79 2.94 15.62 -8.72
CA VAL A 79 2.68 16.08 -7.34
C VAL A 79 3.97 16.10 -6.51
N GLU A 80 4.78 15.04 -6.59
CA GLU A 80 6.06 14.93 -5.90
C GLU A 80 7.00 16.08 -6.28
N MET A 81 7.09 16.40 -7.57
CA MET A 81 7.90 17.52 -8.06
C MET A 81 7.36 18.88 -7.59
N LEU A 82 6.04 19.10 -7.66
CA LEU A 82 5.44 20.35 -7.18
C LEU A 82 5.72 20.57 -5.69
N PHE A 83 5.63 19.50 -4.89
CA PHE A 83 5.93 19.59 -3.48
C PHE A 83 7.43 19.81 -3.22
N ALA A 84 8.31 19.17 -3.98
CA ALA A 84 9.75 19.43 -3.88
C ALA A 84 10.09 20.91 -4.16
N HIS A 85 9.45 21.51 -5.16
CA HIS A 85 9.60 22.95 -5.44
C HIS A 85 9.06 23.80 -4.29
N LEU A 86 7.88 23.46 -3.76
CA LEU A 86 7.28 24.16 -2.63
C LEU A 86 8.20 24.16 -1.41
N LYS A 87 8.78 23.00 -1.06
CA LYS A 87 9.74 22.90 0.05
C LYS A 87 10.95 23.79 -0.16
N ARG A 88 11.53 23.77 -1.36
CA ARG A 88 12.69 24.61 -1.70
C ARG A 88 12.36 26.08 -1.54
N ILE A 89 11.18 26.51 -1.99
CA ILE A 89 10.71 27.89 -1.86
C ILE A 89 10.57 28.26 -0.38
N LEU A 90 9.97 27.39 0.43
CA LEU A 90 9.67 27.64 1.84
C LEU A 90 10.86 27.35 2.79
N GLY A 91 11.94 26.75 2.32
CA GLY A 91 13.08 26.35 3.16
C GLY A 91 12.79 25.15 4.07
N LEU A 92 11.82 24.30 3.73
CA LEU A 92 11.42 23.16 4.56
C LEU A 92 12.33 21.95 4.27
N GLY A 93 13.21 21.59 5.22
CA GLY A 93 14.24 20.57 5.04
C GLY A 93 13.73 19.13 4.99
N TRP A 94 12.87 18.73 5.93
CA TRP A 94 12.43 17.32 6.11
C TRP A 94 10.90 17.22 6.08
N LEU A 95 10.33 16.75 4.97
CA LEU A 95 8.86 16.56 4.78
C LEU A 95 8.58 15.39 3.81
N PRO A 96 8.69 14.13 4.21
CA PRO A 96 8.59 13.01 3.27
C PRO A 96 7.15 12.80 2.76
N LEU A 97 6.91 12.90 1.44
CA LEU A 97 5.61 12.54 0.83
C LEU A 97 5.28 11.03 0.86
N ARG A 98 6.23 10.20 1.31
CA ARG A 98 6.13 8.74 1.41
C ARG A 98 5.98 8.23 2.84
N GLY A 99 5.71 9.12 3.80
CA GLY A 99 5.38 8.71 5.16
C GLY A 99 4.03 7.96 5.21
N PRO A 100 3.82 7.08 6.21
CA PRO A 100 2.50 6.53 6.46
C PRO A 100 1.49 7.66 6.69
N SER A 101 0.30 7.55 6.10
CA SER A 101 -0.82 8.44 6.43
C SER A 101 -1.26 8.16 7.87
N ARG A 102 -1.91 9.14 8.50
CA ARG A 102 -2.38 9.05 9.90
C ARG A 102 -3.20 7.78 10.17
N GLU A 103 -3.96 7.32 9.18
CA GLU A 103 -4.75 6.07 9.25
C GLU A 103 -3.90 4.80 9.40
N ILE A 104 -2.70 4.78 8.84
CA ILE A 104 -1.77 3.63 8.90
C ILE A 104 -0.95 3.67 10.20
N CYS A 105 -0.74 4.86 10.78
CA CYS A 105 0.02 5.06 12.02
C CYS A 105 -0.68 4.59 13.29
N PHE A 106 -1.99 4.32 13.26
CA PHE A 106 -2.72 3.82 14.45
C PHE A 106 -2.35 2.37 14.84
N ALA A 107 -1.66 1.62 13.98
CA ALA A 107 -1.46 0.19 14.18
C ALA A 107 -0.12 -0.21 14.81
N ASN A 108 0.91 0.65 14.79
CA ASN A 108 2.21 0.30 15.37
C ASN A 108 2.85 1.53 16.02
N ALA A 109 3.04 1.45 17.34
CA ALA A 109 3.80 2.40 18.13
C ALA A 109 5.15 2.71 17.46
N LEU A 110 5.26 3.89 16.85
CA LEU A 110 6.52 4.55 16.59
C LEU A 110 6.50 5.90 17.32
N PRO A 111 7.62 6.28 17.94
CA PRO A 111 7.68 7.33 18.96
C PRO A 111 7.38 8.69 18.34
N ASP A 112 6.43 9.40 18.94
CA ASP A 112 6.32 10.85 19.23
C ASP A 112 6.75 11.91 18.19
N ASN A 113 7.16 11.51 16.98
CA ASN A 113 7.71 12.36 15.93
C ASN A 113 7.39 11.83 14.50
N ALA A 114 6.45 10.90 14.37
CA ALA A 114 5.93 10.52 13.06
C ALA A 114 4.92 11.58 12.57
N CYS A 115 5.41 12.74 12.14
CA CYS A 115 4.57 13.77 11.51
C CYS A 115 3.92 13.17 10.26
N SER A 116 2.59 13.26 10.16
CA SER A 116 1.86 12.63 9.06
C SER A 116 2.06 13.43 7.77
N VAL A 117 2.06 12.75 6.62
CA VAL A 117 2.14 13.43 5.29
C VAL A 117 1.06 14.50 5.13
N GLN A 118 -0.06 14.35 5.83
CA GLN A 118 -1.19 15.28 5.79
C GLN A 118 -0.90 16.58 6.55
N ASP A 119 -0.26 16.50 7.72
CA ASP A 119 0.11 17.67 8.52
C ASP A 119 1.20 18.48 7.81
N ASP A 120 2.18 17.77 7.24
CA ASP A 120 3.26 18.30 6.41
C ASP A 120 2.75 19.12 5.22
N PHE A 121 1.75 18.59 4.51
CA PHE A 121 1.16 19.27 3.36
C PHE A 121 0.36 20.51 3.78
N THR A 122 -0.36 20.41 4.91
CA THR A 122 -1.16 21.51 5.46
C THR A 122 -0.28 22.66 5.92
N LEU A 123 0.85 22.35 6.57
CA LEU A 123 1.83 23.36 6.98
C LEU A 123 2.45 24.08 5.78
N ALA A 124 2.87 23.33 4.75
CA ALA A 124 3.44 23.91 3.55
C ALA A 124 2.44 24.79 2.79
N ALA A 125 1.17 24.35 2.68
CA ALA A 125 0.09 25.13 2.08
C ALA A 125 -0.18 26.43 2.85
N THR A 126 -0.23 26.35 4.19
CA THR A 126 -0.43 27.51 5.07
C THR A 126 0.69 28.54 4.89
N ALA A 127 1.95 28.10 4.94
CA ALA A 127 3.10 28.99 4.75
C ALA A 127 3.10 29.63 3.35
N GLN A 128 2.70 28.89 2.30
CA GLN A 128 2.55 29.45 0.95
C GLN A 128 1.44 30.50 0.87
N ASN A 129 0.30 30.26 1.51
CA ASN A 129 -0.81 31.19 1.56
C ASN A 129 -0.42 32.47 2.29
N LEU A 130 0.26 32.38 3.44
CA LEU A 130 0.79 33.53 4.16
C LEU A 130 1.75 34.37 3.31
N ARG A 131 2.66 33.72 2.56
CA ARG A 131 3.56 34.43 1.63
C ARG A 131 2.82 35.13 0.50
N LYS A 132 1.75 34.54 -0.03
CA LYS A 132 0.91 35.19 -1.05
C LYS A 132 0.19 36.41 -0.47
N LEU A 133 -0.38 36.28 0.73
CA LEU A 133 -1.03 37.40 1.42
C LEU A 133 -0.05 38.55 1.71
N ALA A 134 1.18 38.24 2.12
CA ALA A 134 2.21 39.25 2.35
C ALA A 134 2.56 40.04 1.08
N LYS A 135 2.49 39.42 -0.11
CA LYS A 135 2.70 40.12 -1.40
C LYS A 135 1.53 41.00 -1.83
N LEU A 136 0.32 40.74 -1.33
CA LEU A 136 -0.88 41.51 -1.66
C LEU A 136 -1.06 42.74 -0.76
N LYS A 137 -0.34 42.83 0.37
CA LYS A 137 -0.33 44.05 1.18
C LYS A 137 0.39 45.16 0.42
N PRO A 138 -0.22 46.35 0.23
CA PRO A 138 0.50 47.50 -0.28
C PRO A 138 1.64 47.83 0.68
N MET A 139 2.83 48.04 0.13
CA MET A 139 3.99 48.48 0.89
C MET A 139 3.75 49.94 1.28
N VAL A 140 3.10 50.15 2.43
CA VAL A 140 2.99 51.49 3.02
C VAL A 140 4.41 51.87 3.45
N PRO A 141 4.99 52.97 2.92
CA PRO A 141 6.30 53.42 3.36
C PRO A 141 6.23 53.66 4.86
N ALA A 142 7.23 53.18 5.60
CA ALA A 142 7.36 53.53 7.01
C ALA A 142 7.38 55.06 7.12
N ALA A 143 6.40 55.63 7.83
CA ALA A 143 6.45 57.03 8.19
C ALA A 143 7.68 57.24 9.06
N GLY A 144 8.68 57.91 8.50
CA GLY A 144 9.83 58.43 9.24
C GLY A 144 9.43 59.59 10.13
#